data_AF-H8IW63-F1
#
_entry.id   AF-H8IW63-F1
#
_cell.length_a   1.000
_cell.length_b   1.000
_cell.length_c   1.000
_cell.angle_alpha   90.00
_cell.angle_beta   90.00
_cell.angle_gamma   90.00
#
_symmetry.space_group_name_H-M   'P 1'
#
loop_
_entity.id
_entity.type
_entity.pdbx_description
1 polymer ?
#
loop_
_entity_poly.entity_id
_entity_poly.type
_entity_poly.pdbx_seq_one_letter_code
_entity_poly.pdbx_strand_id
1 'polypeptide(L)'
;MEHAHHAWLSALAEDINAEYWQVRRKLEGPENIQQRGHHYEALFRRLLLRWIPPQYEIGTRKYLLLERDIDGETYSNETDLVIFHPSYPRELRERSEVLVAGVVAAFSVKSSLDAQVLQDAIAEARLVRDGFAERQGLIVGELVSPLIYGVLTHTHDLSASTTRAAVTNALLAGANGEEVPRRQLDIVCVADLDCWYRTAECLQHEIGSPDPSDYDTYTDFWHSAYHPPEIDPQPVANPNPVATLVTQLWAKLATRDQQLAYLARGLEVTGTGSFGGLGHPRPLTKIVSAAVHKELFAHGSRYRIA
;
A
#
# COMPACT_ATOMS: atom_id res chain seq x y z
N MET A 1 -12.64 -21.51 22.19
CA MET A 1 -13.82 -21.11 21.39
C MET A 1 -13.44 -19.85 20.66
N GLU A 2 -13.42 -19.89 19.33
CA GLU A 2 -13.22 -18.69 18.52
C GLU A 2 -14.43 -17.76 18.66
N HIS A 3 -14.21 -16.46 18.82
CA HIS A 3 -15.28 -15.49 19.00
C HIS A 3 -16.04 -15.29 17.67
N ALA A 4 -17.36 -15.15 17.70
CA ALA A 4 -18.20 -15.05 16.49
C ALA A 4 -17.76 -13.94 15.52
N HIS A 5 -17.24 -12.83 16.03
CA HIS A 5 -16.68 -11.74 15.23
C HIS A 5 -15.46 -12.19 14.40
N HIS A 6 -14.54 -12.95 14.98
CA HIS A 6 -13.36 -13.45 14.25
C HIS A 6 -13.78 -14.45 13.18
N ALA A 7 -14.69 -15.39 13.50
CA ALA A 7 -15.19 -16.36 12.53
C ALA A 7 -15.91 -15.67 11.34
N TRP A 8 -16.71 -14.63 11.60
CA TRP A 8 -17.37 -13.86 10.55
C TRP A 8 -16.38 -13.14 9.64
N LEU A 9 -15.33 -12.56 10.23
CA LEU A 9 -14.29 -11.86 9.48
C LEU A 9 -13.38 -12.81 8.67
N SER A 10 -13.08 -13.99 9.19
CA SER A 10 -12.36 -15.04 8.46
C SER A 10 -13.16 -15.51 7.24
N ALA A 11 -14.47 -15.76 7.43
CA ALA A 11 -15.37 -16.12 6.33
C ALA A 11 -15.47 -15.00 5.28
N LEU A 12 -15.49 -13.73 5.70
CA LEU A 12 -15.46 -12.59 4.80
C LEU A 12 -14.21 -12.57 3.92
N ALA A 13 -13.03 -12.86 4.50
CA ALA A 13 -11.79 -12.93 3.75
C ALA A 13 -11.79 -14.05 2.71
N GLU A 14 -12.34 -15.21 3.06
CA GLU A 14 -12.55 -16.34 2.15
C GLU A 14 -13.51 -15.97 1.02
N ASP A 15 -14.61 -15.25 1.32
CA ASP A 15 -15.58 -14.80 0.32
C ASP A 15 -14.97 -13.82 -0.68
N ILE A 16 -14.18 -12.83 -0.21
CA ILE A 16 -13.45 -11.88 -1.07
C ILE A 16 -12.52 -12.64 -2.03
N ASN A 17 -11.76 -13.59 -1.49
CA ASN A 17 -10.79 -14.36 -2.27
C ASN A 17 -11.52 -15.30 -3.26
N ALA A 18 -12.59 -15.97 -2.82
CA ALA A 18 -13.40 -16.84 -3.66
C ALA A 18 -14.05 -16.08 -4.82
N GLU A 19 -14.57 -14.87 -4.58
CA GLU A 19 -15.11 -14.01 -5.64
C GLU A 19 -14.04 -13.71 -6.70
N TYR A 20 -12.84 -13.30 -6.27
CA TYR A 20 -11.72 -13.03 -7.16
C TYR A 20 -11.40 -14.24 -8.05
N TRP A 21 -11.26 -15.43 -7.45
CA TRP A 21 -10.92 -16.66 -8.18
C TRP A 21 -12.05 -17.17 -9.08
N GLN A 22 -13.31 -16.95 -8.71
CA GLN A 22 -14.45 -17.26 -9.57
C GLN A 22 -14.47 -16.39 -10.83
N VAL A 23 -14.17 -15.09 -10.70
CA VAL A 23 -14.10 -14.18 -11.85
C VAL A 23 -12.87 -14.49 -12.70
N ARG A 24 -11.70 -14.70 -12.09
CA ARG A 24 -10.46 -15.04 -12.81
C ARG A 24 -10.62 -16.28 -13.69
N ARG A 25 -11.18 -17.36 -13.16
CA ARG A 25 -11.41 -18.61 -13.92
C ARG A 25 -12.31 -18.41 -15.14
N LYS A 26 -13.25 -17.47 -15.10
CA LYS A 26 -14.11 -17.15 -16.26
C LYS A 26 -13.37 -16.39 -17.36
N LEU A 27 -12.24 -15.75 -17.03
CA LEU A 27 -11.40 -15.00 -17.96
C LEU A 27 -10.24 -15.84 -18.52
N GLU A 28 -10.02 -17.05 -18.00
CA GLU A 28 -9.03 -18.01 -18.51
C GLU A 28 -9.58 -18.72 -19.76
N GLY A 29 -9.69 -17.99 -20.86
CA GLY A 29 -10.05 -18.47 -22.21
C GLY A 29 -8.96 -18.20 -23.25
N PRO A 30 -9.11 -18.70 -24.50
CA PRO A 30 -8.16 -18.48 -25.59
C PRO A 30 -8.25 -17.04 -26.13
N GLU A 31 -7.73 -16.08 -25.37
CA GLU A 31 -7.73 -14.66 -25.73
C GLU A 31 -6.33 -14.12 -26.01
N ASN A 32 -6.25 -13.10 -26.87
CA ASN A 32 -5.00 -12.41 -27.21
C ASN A 32 -4.41 -11.67 -25.99
N ILE A 33 -3.08 -11.58 -25.91
CA ILE A 33 -2.33 -11.00 -24.78
C ILE A 33 -2.87 -9.60 -24.37
N GLN A 34 -3.24 -8.77 -25.35
CA GLN A 34 -3.77 -7.42 -25.10
C GLN A 34 -5.16 -7.43 -24.44
N GLN A 35 -6.02 -8.37 -24.83
CA GLN A 35 -7.33 -8.57 -24.19
C GLN A 35 -7.12 -9.03 -22.75
N ARG A 36 -6.19 -9.96 -22.51
CA ARG A 36 -5.86 -10.46 -21.15
C ARG A 36 -5.43 -9.32 -20.21
N GLY A 37 -4.59 -8.39 -20.67
CA GLY A 37 -4.21 -7.21 -19.88
C GLY A 37 -5.41 -6.34 -19.46
N HIS A 38 -6.32 -6.06 -20.38
CA HIS A 38 -7.56 -5.32 -20.07
C HIS A 38 -8.47 -6.09 -19.10
N HIS A 39 -8.52 -7.41 -19.21
CA HIS A 39 -9.30 -8.27 -18.31
C HIS A 39 -8.73 -8.30 -16.89
N TYR A 40 -7.40 -8.27 -16.77
CA TYR A 40 -6.68 -8.20 -15.49
C TYR A 40 -6.96 -6.89 -14.74
N GLU A 41 -6.82 -5.76 -15.42
CA GLU A 41 -7.21 -4.43 -14.93
C GLU A 41 -8.69 -4.40 -14.49
N ALA A 42 -9.60 -4.88 -15.36
CA ALA A 42 -11.03 -4.90 -15.08
C ALA A 42 -11.41 -5.77 -13.87
N LEU A 43 -10.67 -6.85 -13.63
CA LEU A 43 -10.90 -7.74 -12.49
C LEU A 43 -10.56 -7.05 -11.17
N PHE A 44 -9.36 -6.46 -11.05
CA PHE A 44 -8.99 -5.70 -9.85
C PHE A 44 -9.91 -4.49 -9.65
N ARG A 45 -10.26 -3.77 -10.72
CA ARG A 45 -11.25 -2.69 -10.64
C ARG A 45 -12.57 -3.16 -10.06
N ARG A 46 -13.11 -4.27 -10.57
CA ARG A 46 -14.40 -4.82 -10.11
C ARG A 46 -14.33 -5.22 -8.64
N LEU A 47 -13.26 -5.91 -8.24
CA LEU A 47 -13.01 -6.28 -6.86
C LEU A 47 -13.00 -5.02 -5.97
N LEU A 48 -12.13 -4.06 -6.28
CA LEU A 48 -11.96 -2.87 -5.45
C LEU A 48 -13.27 -2.06 -5.39
N LEU A 49 -13.97 -1.82 -6.51
CA LEU A 49 -15.26 -1.11 -6.51
C LEU A 49 -16.31 -1.73 -5.59
N ARG A 50 -16.28 -3.05 -5.41
CA ARG A 50 -17.24 -3.76 -4.55
C ARG A 50 -16.90 -3.63 -3.07
N TRP A 51 -15.62 -3.44 -2.74
CA TRP A 51 -15.12 -3.58 -1.38
C TRP A 51 -14.57 -2.30 -0.77
N ILE A 52 -14.17 -1.29 -1.55
CA ILE A 52 -13.79 0.02 -1.00
C ILE A 52 -15.03 0.82 -0.56
N PRO A 53 -14.88 1.88 0.26
CA PRO A 53 -16.04 2.66 0.69
C PRO A 53 -16.77 3.27 -0.52
N PRO A 54 -18.12 3.26 -0.53
CA PRO A 54 -18.92 3.56 -1.72
C PRO A 54 -18.80 5.00 -2.22
N GLN A 55 -18.31 5.93 -1.38
CA GLN A 55 -18.05 7.31 -1.77
C GLN A 55 -16.78 7.50 -2.62
N TYR A 56 -15.91 6.48 -2.69
CA TYR A 56 -14.72 6.49 -3.53
C TYR A 56 -15.04 5.90 -4.90
N GLU A 57 -14.49 6.52 -5.95
CA GLU A 57 -14.64 6.05 -7.32
C GLU A 57 -13.29 5.60 -7.88
N ILE A 58 -13.31 4.60 -8.76
CA ILE A 58 -12.13 4.09 -9.44
C ILE A 58 -12.16 4.46 -10.92
N GLY A 59 -11.23 5.34 -11.30
CA GLY A 59 -10.85 5.59 -12.69
C GLY A 59 -9.81 4.58 -13.17
N THR A 60 -9.76 4.40 -14.48
CA THR A 60 -8.77 3.55 -15.15
C THR A 60 -7.96 4.34 -16.16
N ARG A 61 -6.71 3.92 -16.38
CA ARG A 61 -5.82 4.45 -17.44
C ARG A 61 -5.74 5.97 -17.39
N LYS A 62 -5.22 6.46 -16.28
CA LYS A 62 -5.12 7.90 -16.00
C LYS A 62 -3.66 8.32 -15.98
N TYR A 63 -3.41 9.53 -16.45
CA TYR A 63 -2.13 10.22 -16.28
C TYR A 63 -2.29 11.18 -15.10
N LEU A 64 -1.44 11.05 -14.08
CA LEU A 64 -1.48 11.90 -12.90
C LEU A 64 -0.72 13.19 -13.20
N LEU A 65 -1.43 14.31 -13.27
CA LEU A 65 -0.85 15.65 -13.34
C LEU A 65 -0.21 15.98 -12.00
N LEU A 66 1.11 16.08 -12.02
CA LEU A 66 1.95 16.35 -10.85
C LEU A 66 1.77 17.81 -10.38
N GLU A 67 2.00 18.06 -9.09
CA GLU A 67 1.95 19.43 -8.54
C GLU A 67 3.23 20.22 -8.87
N ARG A 68 4.32 19.51 -9.18
CA ARG A 68 5.63 20.05 -9.57
C ARG A 68 6.23 19.17 -10.66
N ASP A 69 6.96 19.79 -11.58
CA ASP A 69 7.73 19.05 -12.59
C ASP A 69 8.93 18.34 -11.93
N ILE A 70 9.12 17.06 -12.27
CA ILE A 70 10.25 16.25 -11.80
C ILE A 70 11.05 15.81 -13.01
N ASP A 71 12.30 16.28 -13.11
CA ASP A 71 13.20 15.96 -14.24
C ASP A 71 12.60 16.27 -15.63
N GLY A 72 11.73 17.29 -15.69
CA GLY A 72 11.02 17.69 -16.92
C GLY A 72 9.70 16.96 -17.15
N GLU A 73 9.32 16.04 -16.28
CA GLU A 73 8.05 15.32 -16.33
C GLU A 73 6.97 16.08 -15.55
N THR A 74 5.88 16.43 -16.24
CA THR A 74 4.68 17.06 -15.66
C THR A 74 3.60 16.04 -15.29
N TYR A 75 3.67 14.84 -15.86
CA TYR A 75 2.71 13.77 -15.66
C TYR A 75 3.40 12.48 -15.23
N SER A 76 2.68 11.62 -14.51
CA SER A 76 3.07 10.21 -14.38
C SER A 76 2.96 9.47 -15.72
N ASN A 77 3.49 8.25 -15.79
CA ASN A 77 3.06 7.29 -16.80
C ASN A 77 1.57 6.96 -16.63
N GLU A 78 1.00 6.25 -17.62
CA GLU A 78 -0.38 5.77 -17.53
C GLU A 78 -0.53 4.83 -16.32
N THR A 79 -1.35 5.25 -15.36
CA THR A 79 -1.69 4.48 -14.17
C THR A 79 -2.96 3.66 -14.44
N ASP A 80 -2.88 2.35 -14.24
CA ASP A 80 -3.95 1.42 -14.55
C ASP A 80 -5.22 1.66 -13.73
N LEU A 81 -5.09 1.81 -12.41
CA LEU A 81 -6.21 2.10 -11.49
C LEU A 81 -5.91 3.33 -10.63
N VAL A 82 -6.86 4.25 -10.57
CA VAL A 82 -6.80 5.47 -9.77
C VAL A 82 -8.05 5.59 -8.91
N ILE A 83 -7.87 5.71 -7.61
CA ILE A 83 -8.96 5.91 -6.64
C ILE A 83 -9.04 7.39 -6.30
N PHE A 84 -10.17 8.01 -6.62
CA PHE A 84 -10.40 9.43 -6.37
C PHE A 84 -10.90 9.69 -4.95
N HIS A 85 -10.45 10.78 -4.36
CA HIS A 85 -11.06 11.31 -3.15
C HIS A 85 -12.56 11.59 -3.39
N PRO A 86 -13.46 11.39 -2.40
CA PRO A 86 -14.90 11.60 -2.60
C PRO A 86 -15.26 13.01 -3.09
N SER A 87 -14.47 14.01 -2.67
CA SER A 87 -14.63 15.42 -3.10
C SER A 87 -14.04 15.74 -4.48
N TYR A 88 -13.40 14.79 -5.17
CA TYR A 88 -12.83 15.03 -6.50
C TYR A 88 -13.95 15.34 -7.50
N PRO A 89 -13.91 16.47 -8.24
CA PRO A 89 -15.00 16.86 -9.15
C PRO A 89 -15.28 15.81 -10.23
N ARG A 90 -16.56 15.51 -10.47
CA ARG A 90 -16.99 14.46 -11.41
C ARG A 90 -16.46 14.69 -12.81
N GLU A 91 -16.54 15.91 -13.31
CA GLU A 91 -16.09 16.31 -14.64
C GLU A 91 -14.57 16.11 -14.82
N LEU A 92 -13.79 16.17 -13.73
CA LEU A 92 -12.36 15.89 -13.77
C LEU A 92 -12.07 14.39 -13.76
N ARG A 93 -12.94 13.54 -13.20
CA ARG A 93 -12.75 12.07 -13.20
C ARG A 93 -12.83 11.47 -14.60
N GLU A 94 -13.60 12.09 -15.48
CA GLU A 94 -13.84 11.63 -16.85
C GLU A 94 -12.64 11.89 -17.77
N ARG A 95 -11.73 12.79 -17.41
CA ARG A 95 -10.53 13.12 -18.20
C ARG A 95 -9.47 12.02 -18.11
N SER A 96 -8.68 11.84 -19.17
CA SER A 96 -7.49 10.98 -19.16
C SER A 96 -6.43 11.50 -18.18
N GLU A 97 -6.29 12.82 -18.10
CA GLU A 97 -5.37 13.52 -17.21
C GLU A 97 -6.11 14.00 -15.96
N VAL A 98 -5.59 13.69 -14.77
CA VAL A 98 -6.23 13.98 -13.48
C VAL A 98 -5.24 14.60 -12.50
N LEU A 99 -5.70 15.53 -11.67
CA LEU A 99 -4.90 16.17 -10.64
C LEU A 99 -4.51 15.18 -9.56
N VAL A 100 -3.20 14.99 -9.36
CA VAL A 100 -2.69 14.09 -8.32
C VAL A 100 -3.17 14.49 -6.92
N ALA A 101 -3.41 15.79 -6.70
CA ALA A 101 -3.83 16.38 -5.43
C ALA A 101 -5.13 15.79 -4.85
N GLY A 102 -6.00 15.22 -5.69
CA GLY A 102 -7.26 14.63 -5.24
C GLY A 102 -7.41 13.14 -5.57
N VAL A 103 -6.28 12.48 -5.85
CA VAL A 103 -6.17 11.02 -5.91
C VAL A 103 -5.69 10.50 -4.56
N VAL A 104 -6.36 9.47 -4.02
CA VAL A 104 -6.00 8.87 -2.72
C VAL A 104 -5.21 7.57 -2.87
N ALA A 105 -5.38 6.85 -3.97
CA ALA A 105 -4.60 5.67 -4.29
C ALA A 105 -4.39 5.50 -5.78
N ALA A 106 -3.26 4.94 -6.17
CA ALA A 106 -2.89 4.61 -7.54
C ALA A 106 -2.24 3.23 -7.57
N PHE A 107 -2.62 2.41 -8.55
CA PHE A 107 -2.07 1.08 -8.72
C PHE A 107 -1.70 0.81 -10.16
N SER A 108 -0.49 0.27 -10.36
CA SER A 108 -0.15 -0.42 -11.60
C SER A 108 -0.62 -1.87 -11.53
N VAL A 109 -1.23 -2.36 -12.61
CA VAL A 109 -1.75 -3.72 -12.73
C VAL A 109 -0.94 -4.47 -13.78
N LYS A 110 -0.32 -5.59 -13.38
CA LYS A 110 0.44 -6.45 -14.29
C LYS A 110 -0.09 -7.88 -14.26
N SER A 111 0.18 -8.63 -15.32
CA SER A 111 -0.19 -10.05 -15.38
C SER A 111 0.61 -10.86 -14.36
N SER A 112 1.93 -10.70 -14.37
CA SER A 112 2.88 -11.41 -13.53
C SER A 112 3.83 -10.42 -12.84
N LEU A 113 4.26 -10.74 -11.62
CA LEU A 113 5.33 -10.05 -10.94
C LEU A 113 6.68 -10.69 -11.30
N ASP A 114 7.59 -9.88 -11.81
CA ASP A 114 9.02 -10.20 -11.91
C ASP A 114 9.86 -9.10 -11.24
N ALA A 115 11.18 -9.25 -11.26
CA ALA A 115 12.09 -8.28 -10.66
C ALA A 115 12.04 -6.90 -11.34
N GLN A 116 11.85 -6.85 -12.66
CA GLN A 116 11.80 -5.60 -13.41
C GLN A 116 10.53 -4.82 -13.09
N VAL A 117 9.37 -5.50 -13.08
CA VAL A 117 8.08 -4.92 -12.69
C VAL A 117 8.16 -4.28 -11.31
N LEU A 118 8.81 -4.95 -10.35
CA LEU A 118 8.97 -4.40 -9.01
C LEU A 118 9.86 -3.15 -8.99
N GLN A 119 10.97 -3.14 -9.73
CA GLN A 119 11.86 -1.98 -9.83
C GLN A 119 11.18 -0.80 -10.52
N ASP A 120 10.45 -1.05 -11.62
CA ASP A 120 9.70 -0.03 -12.34
C ASP A 120 8.63 0.60 -11.44
N ALA A 121 7.91 -0.21 -10.67
CA ALA A 121 6.91 0.28 -9.73
C ALA A 121 7.53 1.14 -8.61
N ILE A 122 8.72 0.78 -8.10
CA ILE A 122 9.44 1.59 -7.11
C ILE A 122 9.88 2.94 -7.71
N ALA A 123 10.41 2.92 -8.94
CA ALA A 123 10.83 4.13 -9.63
C ALA A 123 9.64 5.06 -9.94
N GLU A 124 8.53 4.50 -10.39
CA GLU A 124 7.31 5.25 -10.67
C GLU A 124 6.70 5.84 -9.40
N ALA A 125 6.65 5.08 -8.30
CA ALA A 125 6.20 5.59 -7.01
C ALA A 125 7.04 6.80 -6.58
N ARG A 126 8.37 6.73 -6.71
CA ARG A 126 9.28 7.87 -6.42
C ARG A 126 8.93 9.09 -7.26
N LEU A 127 8.82 8.94 -8.58
CA LEU A 127 8.49 10.03 -9.50
C LEU A 127 7.18 10.74 -9.11
N VAL A 128 6.11 9.97 -8.91
CA VAL A 128 4.81 10.53 -8.57
C VAL A 128 4.85 11.25 -7.20
N ARG A 129 5.59 10.70 -6.24
CA ARG A 129 5.65 11.20 -4.87
C ARG A 129 6.55 12.42 -4.69
N ASP A 130 7.58 12.54 -5.51
CA ASP A 130 8.40 13.74 -5.61
C ASP A 130 7.63 14.86 -6.33
N GLY A 131 6.75 14.48 -7.27
CA GLY A 131 5.84 15.39 -7.97
C GLY A 131 4.76 16.04 -7.08
N PHE A 132 4.57 15.58 -5.84
CA PHE A 132 3.78 16.30 -4.84
C PHE A 132 4.58 17.47 -4.26
N ALA A 133 3.90 18.60 -4.03
CA ALA A 133 4.47 19.67 -3.23
C ALA A 133 4.81 19.18 -1.81
N GLU A 134 5.89 19.73 -1.24
CA GLU A 134 6.26 19.44 0.14
C GLU A 134 5.21 20.01 1.10
N ARG A 135 4.60 19.13 1.89
CA ARG A 135 3.61 19.48 2.91
C ARG A 135 4.26 19.31 4.26
N GLN A 136 5.03 20.32 4.66
CA GLN A 136 5.69 20.35 5.96
C GLN A 136 4.67 20.53 7.08
N GLY A 137 4.96 19.98 8.25
CA GLY A 137 4.13 20.05 9.45
C GLY A 137 2.99 19.04 9.48
N LEU A 138 2.93 18.07 8.55
CA LEU A 138 1.92 17.02 8.53
C LEU A 138 2.55 15.63 8.47
N ILE A 139 2.12 14.73 9.36
CA ILE A 139 2.53 13.31 9.33
C ILE A 139 2.28 12.71 7.94
N VAL A 140 1.07 12.93 7.40
CA VAL A 140 0.74 12.65 5.99
C VAL A 140 1.27 13.81 5.14
N GLY A 141 2.44 13.62 4.54
CA GLY A 141 3.18 14.66 3.83
C GLY A 141 4.68 14.52 4.04
N GLU A 142 5.11 14.30 5.27
CA GLU A 142 6.54 14.11 5.59
C GLU A 142 6.92 12.62 5.70
N LEU A 143 6.16 11.85 6.49
CA LEU A 143 6.51 10.46 6.82
C LEU A 143 5.85 9.46 5.88
N VAL A 144 4.58 9.71 5.53
CA VAL A 144 3.82 8.91 4.56
C VAL A 144 3.33 9.81 3.43
N SER A 145 3.31 9.26 2.21
CA SER A 145 2.83 9.98 1.03
C SER A 145 1.33 10.27 1.14
N PRO A 146 0.84 11.43 0.68
CA PRO A 146 -0.60 11.67 0.53
C PRO A 146 -1.29 10.64 -0.38
N LEU A 147 -0.58 10.18 -1.41
CA LEU A 147 -1.03 9.15 -2.34
C LEU A 147 -0.57 7.76 -1.90
N ILE A 148 -1.50 6.83 -1.75
CA ILE A 148 -1.20 5.39 -1.63
C ILE A 148 -0.76 4.89 -3.01
N TYR A 149 0.41 4.27 -3.11
CA TYR A 149 0.90 3.73 -4.38
C TYR A 149 1.24 2.25 -4.26
N GLY A 150 0.83 1.44 -5.23
CA GLY A 150 1.10 0.01 -5.20
C GLY A 150 1.12 -0.68 -6.57
N VAL A 151 1.47 -1.96 -6.54
CA VAL A 151 1.39 -2.84 -7.72
C VAL A 151 0.53 -4.05 -7.42
N LEU A 152 -0.32 -4.41 -8.36
CA LEU A 152 -1.25 -5.53 -8.29
C LEU A 152 -0.93 -6.51 -9.42
N THR A 153 -0.66 -7.76 -9.09
CA THR A 153 -0.41 -8.81 -10.08
C THR A 153 -1.26 -10.05 -9.81
N HIS A 154 -1.54 -10.79 -10.88
CA HIS A 154 -2.33 -12.03 -10.78
C HIS A 154 -1.47 -13.24 -10.41
N THR A 155 -0.21 -13.22 -10.83
CA THR A 155 0.76 -14.30 -10.62
C THR A 155 2.18 -13.73 -10.48
N HIS A 156 3.17 -14.60 -10.43
CA HIS A 156 4.58 -14.27 -10.33
C HIS A 156 5.40 -15.15 -11.29
N ASP A 157 6.47 -14.56 -11.84
CA ASP A 157 7.50 -15.25 -12.63
C ASP A 157 8.83 -15.17 -11.88
N LEU A 158 8.77 -15.60 -10.62
CA LEU A 158 9.89 -15.66 -9.71
C LEU A 158 9.98 -17.11 -9.22
N SER A 159 11.18 -17.60 -8.95
CA SER A 159 11.37 -19.00 -8.54
C SER A 159 10.68 -19.28 -7.20
N ALA A 160 9.78 -20.27 -7.18
CA ALA A 160 8.87 -20.54 -6.05
C ALA A 160 9.58 -20.77 -4.69
N SER A 161 10.81 -21.30 -4.68
CA SER A 161 11.56 -21.59 -3.44
C SER A 161 12.07 -20.35 -2.71
N THR A 162 12.14 -19.19 -3.37
CA THR A 162 12.66 -17.94 -2.76
C THR A 162 11.80 -16.71 -3.04
N THR A 163 10.69 -16.84 -3.77
CA THR A 163 9.94 -15.67 -4.27
C THR A 163 9.53 -14.70 -3.16
N ARG A 164 8.92 -15.16 -2.06
CA ARG A 164 8.48 -14.23 -1.02
C ARG A 164 9.64 -13.52 -0.32
N ALA A 165 10.73 -14.24 -0.08
CA ALA A 165 11.96 -13.68 0.48
C ALA A 165 12.56 -12.64 -0.49
N ALA A 166 12.59 -12.94 -1.78
CA ALA A 166 13.14 -12.05 -2.80
C ALA A 166 12.34 -10.74 -2.91
N VAL A 167 11.01 -10.81 -2.94
CA VAL A 167 10.14 -9.62 -2.93
C VAL A 167 10.35 -8.82 -1.65
N THR A 168 10.34 -9.47 -0.49
CA THR A 168 10.55 -8.81 0.81
C THR A 168 11.91 -8.11 0.87
N ASN A 169 12.98 -8.79 0.46
CA ASN A 169 14.32 -8.23 0.44
C ASN A 169 14.46 -7.07 -0.55
N ALA A 170 13.77 -7.10 -1.70
CA ALA A 170 13.76 -5.99 -2.64
C ALA A 170 13.05 -4.75 -2.06
N LEU A 171 11.92 -4.96 -1.37
CA LEU A 171 11.19 -3.90 -0.67
C LEU A 171 12.00 -3.31 0.50
N LEU A 172 12.72 -4.15 1.25
CA LEU A 172 13.62 -3.72 2.32
C LEU A 172 14.90 -3.05 1.80
N ALA A 173 15.44 -3.49 0.66
CA ALA A 173 16.60 -2.85 0.04
C ALA A 173 16.26 -1.42 -0.41
N GLY A 174 15.04 -1.18 -0.90
CA GLY A 174 14.51 0.16 -1.13
C GLY A 174 14.37 1.01 0.14
N ALA A 175 14.41 0.38 1.33
CA ALA A 175 14.38 1.05 2.63
C ALA A 175 15.77 1.23 3.28
N ASN A 176 16.82 0.61 2.72
CA ASN A 176 18.17 0.68 3.25
C ASN A 176 18.91 1.92 2.71
N GLY A 177 18.99 2.98 3.52
CA GLY A 177 19.75 4.21 3.21
C GLY A 177 19.10 5.50 3.72
N GLU A 178 19.61 6.66 3.25
CA GLU A 178 19.04 8.01 3.39
C GLU A 178 17.69 8.18 2.66
N GLU A 179 17.09 7.09 2.17
CA GLU A 179 15.83 7.10 1.43
C GLU A 179 14.68 7.65 2.29
N VAL A 180 14.02 8.69 1.79
CA VAL A 180 12.88 9.33 2.46
C VAL A 180 11.69 8.36 2.48
N PRO A 181 11.13 8.00 3.65
CA PRO A 181 10.08 6.99 3.78
C PRO A 181 8.86 7.24 2.89
N ARG A 182 8.49 8.52 2.70
CA ARG A 182 7.38 8.91 1.82
C ARG A 182 7.57 8.52 0.36
N ARG A 183 8.71 7.97 -0.09
CA ARG A 183 8.99 7.53 -1.47
C ARG A 183 8.74 6.03 -1.72
N GLN A 184 8.62 5.22 -0.68
CA GLN A 184 8.49 3.75 -0.80
C GLN A 184 7.08 3.28 -1.11
N LEU A 185 6.89 2.25 -1.95
CA LEU A 185 5.59 1.60 -2.18
C LEU A 185 4.79 1.35 -0.89
N ASP A 186 3.46 1.38 -0.99
CA ASP A 186 2.56 1.12 0.14
C ASP A 186 2.03 -0.31 0.15
N ILE A 187 1.73 -0.86 -1.03
CA ILE A 187 1.13 -2.18 -1.19
C ILE A 187 1.71 -2.88 -2.43
N VAL A 188 2.07 -4.15 -2.29
CA VAL A 188 2.38 -5.06 -3.41
C VAL A 188 1.51 -6.29 -3.23
N CYS A 189 0.56 -6.54 -4.13
CA CYS A 189 -0.32 -7.71 -4.04
C CYS A 189 -0.09 -8.63 -5.22
N VAL A 190 0.37 -9.86 -4.94
CA VAL A 190 0.45 -10.97 -5.89
C VAL A 190 -0.66 -11.94 -5.52
N ALA A 191 -1.74 -11.95 -6.29
CA ALA A 191 -2.99 -12.60 -5.89
C ALA A 191 -2.88 -14.11 -5.59
N ASP A 192 -1.93 -14.81 -6.20
CA ASP A 192 -1.69 -16.24 -6.00
C ASP A 192 -0.57 -16.57 -4.99
N LEU A 193 0.04 -15.56 -4.38
CA LEU A 193 1.23 -15.72 -3.56
C LEU A 193 1.12 -15.04 -2.20
N ASP A 194 1.04 -13.70 -2.16
CA ASP A 194 1.03 -12.90 -0.94
C ASP A 194 0.65 -11.43 -1.22
N CYS A 195 0.39 -10.68 -0.16
CA CYS A 195 0.21 -9.24 -0.20
C CYS A 195 1.15 -8.59 0.81
N TRP A 196 2.16 -7.89 0.31
CA TRP A 196 3.02 -7.02 1.10
C TRP A 196 2.36 -5.68 1.31
N TYR A 197 2.49 -5.15 2.52
CA TYR A 197 2.06 -3.80 2.81
C TYR A 197 3.00 -3.16 3.83
N ARG A 198 3.17 -1.86 3.70
CA ARG A 198 4.07 -1.06 4.52
C ARG A 198 3.30 -0.44 5.69
N THR A 199 3.86 -0.47 6.90
CA THR A 199 3.45 0.43 7.99
C THR A 199 4.66 1.17 8.54
N ALA A 200 4.40 2.29 9.19
CA ALA A 200 5.39 3.22 9.68
C ALA A 200 5.27 3.29 11.21
N GLU A 201 6.35 3.05 11.94
CA GLU A 201 6.36 3.11 13.40
C GLU A 201 7.42 4.06 13.92
N CYS A 202 7.00 4.99 14.78
CA CYS A 202 7.87 5.92 15.48
C CYS A 202 7.96 5.52 16.96
N LEU A 203 9.18 5.48 17.49
CA LEU A 203 9.47 5.16 18.88
C LEU A 203 10.28 6.29 19.52
N GLN A 204 9.74 6.83 20.60
CA GLN A 204 10.43 7.80 21.45
C GLN A 204 11.33 7.06 22.44
N HIS A 205 12.61 7.45 22.50
CA HIS A 205 13.57 6.83 23.40
C HIS A 205 13.54 7.46 24.80
N GLU A 206 13.38 8.78 24.88
CA GLU A 206 13.26 9.52 26.13
C GLU A 206 11.79 9.75 26.50
N ILE A 207 11.21 8.77 27.19
CA ILE A 207 9.80 8.78 27.59
C ILE A 207 9.49 10.04 28.41
N GLY A 208 8.54 10.84 27.94
CA GLY A 208 8.01 12.01 28.68
C GLY A 208 8.74 13.32 28.41
N SER A 209 9.80 13.33 27.60
CA SER A 209 10.35 14.58 27.06
C SER A 209 9.47 15.09 25.91
N PRO A 210 9.10 16.38 25.86
CA PRO A 210 8.41 16.94 24.70
C PRO A 210 9.36 17.28 23.55
N ASP A 211 10.67 17.21 23.77
CA ASP A 211 11.69 17.64 22.83
C ASP A 211 12.20 16.46 21.99
N PRO A 212 12.42 16.67 20.67
CA PRO A 212 13.08 15.71 19.79
C PRO A 212 14.39 15.16 20.35
N SER A 213 14.52 13.84 20.43
CA SER A 213 15.80 13.19 20.73
C SER A 213 16.43 12.61 19.46
N ASP A 214 17.75 12.71 19.33
CA ASP A 214 18.50 12.04 18.25
C ASP A 214 18.43 10.50 18.34
N TYR A 215 17.99 9.98 19.49
CA TYR A 215 17.74 8.56 19.72
C TYR A 215 16.32 8.13 19.35
N ASP A 216 15.42 9.07 19.04
CA ASP A 216 14.08 8.72 18.57
C ASP A 216 14.20 8.05 17.20
N THR A 217 13.47 6.97 17.04
CA THR A 217 13.61 6.11 15.86
C THR A 217 12.32 6.00 15.07
N TYR A 218 12.53 5.74 13.80
CA TYR A 218 11.52 5.44 12.82
C TYR A 218 11.82 4.09 12.17
N THR A 219 10.82 3.22 12.07
CA THR A 219 10.93 1.93 11.38
C THR A 219 9.86 1.82 10.31
N ASP A 220 10.29 1.55 9.08
CA ASP A 220 9.41 1.08 8.00
C ASP A 220 9.28 -0.43 8.11
N PHE A 221 8.08 -0.91 8.42
CA PHE A 221 7.78 -2.33 8.47
C PHE A 221 7.10 -2.76 7.18
N TRP A 222 7.70 -3.74 6.50
CA TRP A 222 7.05 -4.51 5.45
C TRP A 222 6.47 -5.79 6.02
N HIS A 223 5.15 -5.90 5.98
CA HIS A 223 4.40 -7.04 6.47
C HIS A 223 4.03 -7.97 5.31
N SER A 224 4.19 -9.27 5.51
CA SER A 224 3.78 -10.34 4.59
C SER A 224 3.77 -11.67 5.33
N ALA A 225 3.20 -12.74 4.76
CA ALA A 225 3.27 -14.06 5.39
C ALA A 225 4.70 -14.63 5.43
N TYR A 226 5.67 -14.00 4.74
CA TYR A 226 7.06 -14.40 4.85
C TYR A 226 7.69 -13.97 6.18
N HIS A 227 8.21 -14.96 6.88
CA HIS A 227 9.10 -14.79 8.03
C HIS A 227 10.45 -15.44 7.73
N PRO A 228 11.58 -14.78 8.08
CA PRO A 228 12.89 -15.41 8.00
C PRO A 228 12.92 -16.67 8.86
N PRO A 229 13.60 -17.75 8.43
CA PRO A 229 13.69 -19.00 9.19
C PRO A 229 14.22 -18.83 10.63
N GLU A 230 14.98 -17.77 10.88
CA GLU A 230 15.51 -17.41 12.20
C GLU A 230 14.42 -16.92 13.16
N ILE A 231 13.34 -16.35 12.63
CA ILE A 231 12.21 -15.79 13.40
C ILE A 231 11.09 -16.83 13.49
N ASP A 232 10.74 -17.45 12.37
CA ASP A 232 9.75 -18.52 12.32
C ASP A 232 10.26 -19.66 11.41
N PRO A 233 10.60 -20.83 11.97
CA PRO A 233 11.09 -21.95 11.19
C PRO A 233 10.00 -22.59 10.31
N GLN A 234 8.72 -22.25 10.50
CA GLN A 234 7.64 -22.72 9.64
C GLN A 234 7.19 -21.63 8.66
N PRO A 235 7.19 -21.90 7.35
CA PRO A 235 6.68 -20.94 6.38
C PRO A 235 5.18 -20.76 6.56
N VAL A 236 4.79 -19.56 7.00
CA VAL A 236 3.39 -19.14 7.01
C VAL A 236 2.99 -18.79 5.58
N ALA A 237 1.83 -19.30 5.15
CA ALA A 237 1.23 -18.90 3.88
C ALA A 237 0.16 -17.84 4.14
N ASN A 238 0.02 -16.88 3.23
CA ASN A 238 -1.14 -16.01 3.21
C ASN A 238 -2.27 -16.73 2.45
N PRO A 239 -3.32 -17.22 3.14
CA PRO A 239 -4.40 -17.93 2.46
C PRO A 239 -5.26 -17.00 1.59
N ASN A 240 -5.26 -15.68 1.88
CA ASN A 240 -6.14 -14.71 1.24
C ASN A 240 -5.37 -13.39 0.91
N PRO A 241 -4.43 -13.39 -0.05
CA PRO A 241 -3.70 -12.19 -0.46
C PRO A 241 -4.62 -11.04 -0.88
N VAL A 242 -5.68 -11.36 -1.62
CA VAL A 242 -6.64 -10.38 -2.14
C VAL A 242 -7.48 -9.75 -1.01
N ALA A 243 -7.86 -10.54 0.00
CA ALA A 243 -8.53 -9.99 1.19
C ALA A 243 -7.59 -9.13 2.04
N THR A 244 -6.30 -9.48 2.08
CA THR A 244 -5.26 -8.68 2.72
C THR A 244 -5.14 -7.32 2.01
N LEU A 245 -5.09 -7.29 0.68
CA LEU A 245 -5.10 -6.05 -0.12
C LEU A 245 -6.28 -5.14 0.26
N VAL A 246 -7.51 -5.69 0.27
CA VAL A 246 -8.72 -4.92 0.60
C VAL A 246 -8.62 -4.35 2.01
N THR A 247 -8.29 -5.18 3.00
CA THR A 247 -8.20 -4.78 4.41
C THR A 247 -7.15 -3.68 4.62
N GLN A 248 -5.97 -3.83 4.00
CA GLN A 248 -4.89 -2.86 4.14
C GLN A 248 -5.17 -1.56 3.38
N LEU A 249 -5.90 -1.62 2.26
CA LEU A 249 -6.39 -0.42 1.60
C LEU A 249 -7.38 0.35 2.49
N TRP A 250 -8.28 -0.34 3.20
CA TRP A 250 -9.15 0.31 4.19
C TRP A 250 -8.37 0.98 5.31
N ALA A 251 -7.38 0.29 5.89
CA ALA A 251 -6.53 0.85 6.94
C ALA A 251 -5.80 2.12 6.46
N LYS A 252 -5.22 2.08 5.26
CA LYS A 252 -4.53 3.24 4.66
C LYS A 252 -5.48 4.37 4.26
N LEU A 253 -6.69 4.07 3.78
CA LEU A 253 -7.68 5.11 3.52
C LEU A 253 -8.10 5.79 4.83
N ALA A 254 -8.25 5.03 5.92
CA ALA A 254 -8.63 5.56 7.23
C ALA A 254 -7.59 6.50 7.86
N THR A 255 -6.31 6.42 7.48
CA THR A 255 -5.30 7.41 7.91
C THR A 255 -5.46 8.76 7.22
N ARG A 256 -6.25 8.83 6.14
CA ARG A 256 -6.53 10.02 5.34
C ARG A 256 -7.98 10.50 5.46
N ASP A 257 -8.90 9.60 5.80
CA ASP A 257 -10.32 9.87 6.05
C ASP A 257 -10.76 9.23 7.38
N GLN A 258 -10.88 10.07 8.40
CA GLN A 258 -11.25 9.63 9.75
C GLN A 258 -12.65 8.98 9.81
N GLN A 259 -13.53 9.23 8.84
CA GLN A 259 -14.87 8.61 8.82
C GLN A 259 -14.80 7.10 8.62
N LEU A 260 -13.68 6.59 8.09
CA LEU A 260 -13.47 5.17 7.84
C LEU A 260 -12.86 4.42 9.04
N ALA A 261 -12.38 5.13 10.06
CA ALA A 261 -11.53 4.58 11.12
C ALA A 261 -12.16 3.39 11.85
N TYR A 262 -13.45 3.47 12.20
CA TYR A 262 -14.12 2.40 12.95
C TYR A 262 -14.23 1.10 12.14
N LEU A 263 -14.59 1.20 10.86
CA LEU A 263 -14.75 0.02 10.02
C LEU A 263 -13.39 -0.56 9.63
N ALA A 264 -12.42 0.30 9.30
CA ALA A 264 -11.05 -0.14 9.04
C ALA A 264 -10.47 -0.90 10.25
N ARG A 265 -10.64 -0.37 11.46
CA ARG A 265 -10.20 -1.05 12.69
C ARG A 265 -10.91 -2.37 12.93
N GLY A 266 -12.21 -2.46 12.60
CA GLY A 266 -12.96 -3.71 12.64
C GLY A 266 -12.42 -4.75 11.66
N LEU A 267 -12.05 -4.32 10.45
CA LEU A 267 -11.46 -5.18 9.43
C LEU A 267 -10.02 -5.60 9.76
N GLU A 268 -9.22 -4.81 10.48
CA GLU A 268 -7.89 -5.25 10.93
C GLU A 268 -7.94 -6.48 11.86
N VAL A 269 -9.06 -6.68 12.56
CA VAL A 269 -9.30 -7.81 13.47
C VAL A 269 -9.54 -9.14 12.71
N THR A 270 -9.66 -9.10 11.38
CA THR A 270 -9.83 -10.30 10.53
C THR A 270 -8.63 -11.25 10.57
N GLY A 271 -7.48 -10.80 11.07
CA GLY A 271 -6.23 -11.54 10.96
C GLY A 271 -5.61 -11.50 9.56
N THR A 272 -6.31 -10.98 8.54
CA THR A 272 -5.73 -10.75 7.20
C THR A 272 -4.75 -9.59 7.30
N GLY A 273 -3.46 -9.92 7.34
CA GLY A 273 -2.41 -8.94 7.59
C GLY A 273 -1.91 -8.90 9.04
N SER A 274 -2.27 -9.81 9.95
CA SER A 274 -1.57 -9.90 11.25
C SER A 274 -0.20 -10.57 11.14
N PHE A 275 0.54 -10.26 10.07
CA PHE A 275 1.87 -10.79 9.84
C PHE A 275 2.92 -9.93 10.54
N GLY A 276 3.96 -10.58 11.05
CA GLY A 276 5.16 -9.88 11.51
C GLY A 276 5.73 -8.97 10.41
N GLY A 277 6.17 -7.78 10.80
CA GLY A 277 6.83 -6.84 9.90
C GLY A 277 8.34 -6.99 9.98
N LEU A 278 9.02 -6.88 8.85
CA LEU A 278 10.47 -6.70 8.81
C LEU A 278 10.80 -5.24 8.53
N GLY A 279 11.79 -4.70 9.25
CA GLY A 279 12.19 -3.31 9.13
C GLY A 279 13.46 -3.02 9.92
N HIS A 280 14.12 -1.91 9.59
CA HIS A 280 15.31 -1.45 10.28
C HIS A 280 15.05 -0.05 10.89
N PRO A 281 15.32 0.15 12.20
CA PRO A 281 15.14 1.44 12.84
C PRO A 281 16.16 2.45 12.31
N ARG A 282 15.71 3.70 12.12
CA ARG A 282 16.49 4.84 11.63
C ARG A 282 16.23 6.08 12.48
N PRO A 283 17.17 7.05 12.58
CA PRO A 283 16.94 8.28 13.32
C PRO A 283 15.75 9.08 12.76
N LEU A 284 14.80 9.44 13.62
CA LEU A 284 13.59 10.20 13.23
C LEU A 284 13.89 11.67 12.92
N THR A 285 14.86 12.28 13.63
CA THR A 285 15.19 13.71 13.54
C THR A 285 15.72 14.14 12.16
N LYS A 286 16.14 13.20 11.33
CA LYS A 286 16.60 13.46 9.95
C LYS A 286 15.50 13.34 8.90
N ILE A 287 14.32 12.87 9.28
CA ILE A 287 13.26 12.46 8.35
C ILE A 287 12.08 13.42 8.40
N VAL A 288 11.73 13.90 9.59
CA VAL A 288 10.56 14.76 9.82
C VAL A 288 10.97 16.09 10.44
N SER A 289 10.14 17.11 10.23
CA SER A 289 10.27 18.41 10.87
C SER A 289 10.03 18.31 12.37
N ALA A 290 10.55 19.29 13.13
CA ALA A 290 10.31 19.36 14.56
C ALA A 290 8.81 19.45 14.93
N ALA A 291 7.98 20.02 14.04
CA ALA A 291 6.53 20.08 14.24
C ALA A 291 5.90 18.68 14.20
N VAL A 292 6.20 17.89 13.16
CA VAL A 292 5.71 16.51 13.03
C VAL A 292 6.27 15.62 14.14
N HIS A 293 7.54 15.79 14.50
CA HIS A 293 8.15 15.05 15.61
C HIS A 293 7.36 15.25 16.90
N LYS A 294 7.05 16.50 17.25
CA LYS A 294 6.25 16.82 18.44
C LYS A 294 4.84 16.26 18.37
N GLU A 295 4.21 16.28 17.19
CA GLU A 295 2.87 15.71 16.99
C GLU A 295 2.85 14.20 17.21
N LEU A 296 3.84 13.47 16.68
CA LEU A 296 3.94 12.01 16.78
C LEU A 296 3.92 11.51 18.23
N PHE A 297 4.50 12.28 19.16
CA PHE A 297 4.63 11.87 20.56
C PHE A 297 3.72 12.63 21.54
N ALA A 298 2.83 13.48 21.03
CA ALA A 298 1.82 14.15 21.86
C ALA A 298 0.87 13.16 22.56
N HIS A 299 0.80 11.92 22.10
CA HIS A 299 -0.13 10.89 22.57
C HIS A 299 0.55 9.67 23.22
N GLY A 300 1.87 9.67 23.37
CA GLY A 300 2.62 8.57 23.99
C GLY A 300 3.94 8.27 23.29
N SER A 301 4.68 7.30 23.82
CA SER A 301 6.04 6.98 23.37
C SER A 301 6.13 6.16 22.08
N ARG A 302 4.98 5.71 21.55
CA ARG A 302 4.90 4.87 20.34
C ARG A 302 3.75 5.31 19.47
N TYR A 303 4.01 5.53 18.20
CA TYR A 303 2.99 5.90 17.21
C TYR A 303 3.14 5.04 15.96
N ARG A 304 2.04 4.44 15.49
CA ARG A 304 2.01 3.59 14.30
C ARG A 304 1.04 4.17 13.27
N ILE A 305 1.50 4.23 12.03
CA ILE A 305 0.75 4.71 10.87
C ILE A 305 0.60 3.55 9.89
N ALA A 306 -0.63 3.31 9.45
CA ALA A 306 -0.94 2.32 8.43
C ALA A 306 -0.54 2.78 7.02
#